data_AF-D6Z056-F1
#
_entry.id   AF-D6Z056-F1
#
_cell.length_a   1.000
_cell.length_b   1.000
_cell.length_c   1.000
_cell.angle_alpha   90.00
_cell.angle_beta   90.00
_cell.angle_gamma   90.00
#
_symmetry.space_group_name_H-M   'P 1'
#
loop_
_entity.id
_entity.type
_entity.pdbx_description
1 polymer ?
#
loop_
_entity_poly.entity_id
_entity_poly.type
_entity_poly.pdbx_seq_one_letter_code
_entity_poly.pdbx_strand_id
1 'polypeptide(L)'
;MPVATGCNLLKGMLLIMLLAWPFTAKAQQLAAPVYPGAVAAEHAVGGQQQTYVRVFYSHDPIAAVVAFYEQQLGPLEKLRSGQQSYQPEIRGGRLVHYRYVLHRVIPLEKAALHPELVAVEISSPQPTEEGTPAGVAMPPQLADADPRCRPPSDFFEPLLNMVVNDPARDWPDFNAACERFHHLQWSLFFPSAERDERGRTLNQAQAMIRRYHDENLPPVLAEADMEALALQMQTLAMSGRMEEAQALARQMATGTRSPGMPVGTPGTAAGIDWDDWVNLLAEIDQHAYRTRIMIHTDPATWPDRIRLRERD
;
A
#
# COMPACT_ATOMS: atom_id res chain seq x y z
N MET A 1 -31.81 -72.92 -11.03
CA MET A 1 -30.66 -73.05 -10.12
C MET A 1 -30.35 -71.67 -9.53
N PRO A 2 -30.33 -71.53 -8.21
CA PRO A 2 -30.04 -70.29 -7.49
C PRO A 2 -28.58 -70.25 -7.05
N VAL A 3 -27.90 -69.09 -7.13
CA VAL A 3 -26.86 -68.68 -6.16
C VAL A 3 -26.90 -67.16 -6.04
N ALA A 4 -26.93 -66.71 -4.79
CA ALA A 4 -27.16 -65.36 -4.35
C ALA A 4 -25.85 -64.61 -4.05
N THR A 5 -26.05 -63.36 -3.64
CA THR A 5 -25.32 -62.64 -2.57
C THR A 5 -23.89 -62.16 -2.85
N GLY A 6 -23.77 -60.83 -2.86
CA GLY A 6 -22.66 -60.18 -2.15
C GLY A 6 -22.12 -58.93 -2.83
N CYS A 7 -22.60 -57.74 -2.43
CA CYS A 7 -21.74 -56.54 -2.30
C CYS A 7 -22.49 -55.34 -1.69
N ASN A 8 -23.08 -55.48 -0.50
CA ASN A 8 -23.72 -54.34 0.21
C ASN A 8 -22.92 -53.83 1.43
N LEU A 9 -21.74 -54.41 1.72
CA LEU A 9 -20.95 -54.05 2.90
C LEU A 9 -19.97 -52.87 2.68
N LEU A 10 -19.68 -52.47 1.44
CA LEU A 10 -18.72 -51.39 1.18
C LEU A 10 -19.32 -49.98 1.21
N LYS A 11 -20.65 -49.84 1.12
CA LYS A 11 -21.33 -48.52 1.11
C LYS A 11 -21.57 -47.94 2.50
N GLY A 12 -21.62 -48.78 3.54
CA GLY A 12 -21.84 -48.33 4.93
C GLY A 12 -20.61 -47.67 5.57
N MET A 13 -19.41 -48.01 5.11
CA MET A 13 -18.16 -47.55 5.74
C MET A 13 -17.69 -46.18 5.21
N LEU A 14 -18.10 -45.80 3.99
CA LEU A 14 -17.82 -44.47 3.43
C LEU A 14 -18.71 -43.36 4.02
N LEU A 15 -19.91 -43.70 4.51
CA LEU A 15 -20.83 -42.74 5.12
C LEU A 15 -20.44 -42.36 6.56
N ILE A 16 -19.71 -43.23 7.26
CA ILE A 16 -19.29 -42.99 8.65
C ILE A 16 -18.02 -42.14 8.73
N MET A 17 -17.14 -42.17 7.71
CA MET A 17 -15.98 -41.26 7.66
C MET A 17 -16.32 -39.81 7.31
N LEU A 18 -17.48 -39.55 6.69
CA LEU A 18 -17.98 -38.18 6.43
C LEU A 18 -18.69 -37.54 7.63
N LEU A 19 -19.03 -38.31 8.66
CA LEU A 19 -19.68 -37.82 9.90
C LEU A 19 -18.71 -37.70 11.08
N ALA A 20 -17.44 -38.10 10.91
CA ALA A 20 -16.40 -38.02 11.92
C ALA A 20 -15.51 -36.77 11.80
N TRP A 21 -16.06 -35.64 11.30
CA TRP A 21 -15.41 -34.33 11.38
C TRP A 21 -16.01 -33.42 12.48
N PRO A 22 -16.23 -33.89 13.74
CA PRO A 22 -16.69 -32.98 14.76
C PRO A 22 -15.51 -32.15 15.26
N PHE A 23 -15.58 -30.85 14.98
CA PHE A 23 -15.45 -29.85 16.04
C PHE A 23 -14.19 -29.87 16.94
N THR A 24 -13.02 -30.25 16.43
CA THR A 24 -11.74 -29.85 17.05
C THR A 24 -11.33 -28.42 16.69
N ALA A 25 -12.26 -27.62 16.15
CA ALA A 25 -12.15 -26.17 16.12
C ALA A 25 -12.59 -25.56 17.46
N LYS A 26 -11.95 -25.94 18.58
CA LYS A 26 -11.63 -24.94 19.62
C LYS A 26 -10.41 -24.14 19.16
N ALA A 27 -10.47 -23.72 17.90
CA ALA A 27 -9.55 -22.80 17.30
C ALA A 27 -9.61 -21.54 18.15
N GLN A 28 -8.44 -20.97 18.43
CA GLN A 28 -8.27 -19.64 18.99
C GLN A 28 -9.29 -18.72 18.31
N GLN A 29 -10.39 -18.47 19.01
CA GLN A 29 -11.50 -17.73 18.47
C GLN A 29 -11.01 -16.29 18.53
N LEU A 30 -10.39 -15.85 17.42
CA LEU A 30 -10.03 -14.45 17.25
C LEU A 30 -11.27 -13.63 17.60
N ALA A 31 -11.09 -12.59 18.43
CA ALA A 31 -12.19 -11.76 18.86
C ALA A 31 -12.98 -11.23 17.64
N ALA A 32 -12.28 -10.89 16.55
CA ALA A 32 -12.87 -10.56 15.25
C ALA A 32 -12.76 -11.71 14.24
N PRO A 33 -13.76 -11.91 13.36
CA PRO A 33 -13.54 -12.69 12.14
C PRO A 33 -12.50 -12.00 11.25
N VAL A 34 -11.66 -12.79 10.57
CA VAL A 34 -10.72 -12.27 9.56
C VAL A 34 -11.50 -11.91 8.30
N TYR A 35 -11.20 -10.75 7.71
CA TYR A 35 -11.83 -10.32 6.46
C TYR A 35 -11.50 -11.30 5.32
N PRO A 36 -12.50 -11.76 4.53
CA PRO A 36 -12.28 -12.69 3.43
C PRO A 36 -11.25 -12.15 2.42
N GLY A 37 -10.26 -12.97 2.05
CA GLY A 37 -9.21 -12.58 1.11
C GLY A 37 -8.11 -11.70 1.69
N ALA A 38 -8.19 -11.28 2.96
CA ALA A 38 -7.10 -10.56 3.60
C ALA A 38 -5.89 -11.46 3.86
N VAL A 39 -4.68 -10.92 3.65
CA VAL A 39 -3.40 -11.62 3.79
C VAL A 39 -2.72 -11.16 5.08
N ALA A 40 -2.22 -12.09 5.88
CA ALA A 40 -1.52 -11.77 7.13
C ALA A 40 -0.22 -11.01 6.85
N ALA A 41 -0.01 -9.90 7.55
CA ALA A 41 1.11 -8.97 7.39
C ALA A 41 1.90 -8.85 8.70
N GLU A 42 2.52 -9.95 9.13
CA GLU A 42 3.25 -10.04 10.41
C GLU A 42 4.46 -9.08 10.47
N HIS A 43 5.04 -8.75 9.31
CA HIS A 43 6.12 -7.77 9.17
C HIS A 43 5.70 -6.35 9.60
N ALA A 44 4.40 -6.04 9.61
CA ALA A 44 3.88 -4.73 9.98
C ALA A 44 3.76 -4.54 11.51
N VAL A 45 4.05 -5.58 12.29
CA VAL A 45 3.91 -5.59 13.75
C VAL A 45 5.29 -5.80 14.39
N GLY A 46 5.67 -4.93 15.32
CA GLY A 46 6.91 -5.10 16.07
C GLY A 46 6.87 -6.37 16.94
N GLY A 47 8.02 -7.00 17.19
CA GLY A 47 8.09 -8.31 17.85
C GLY A 47 7.35 -8.41 19.19
N GLN A 48 7.31 -7.34 19.99
CA GLN A 48 6.55 -7.32 21.25
C GLN A 48 5.03 -7.24 21.05
N GLN A 49 4.56 -6.66 19.95
CA GLN A 49 3.14 -6.49 19.66
C GLN A 49 2.50 -7.75 19.04
N GLN A 50 3.30 -8.65 18.46
CA GLN A 50 2.79 -9.86 17.79
C GLN A 50 2.04 -10.81 18.73
N THR A 51 2.25 -10.70 20.05
CA THR A 51 1.54 -11.50 21.05
C THR A 51 0.08 -11.06 21.26
N TYR A 52 -0.25 -9.80 20.93
CA TYR A 52 -1.56 -9.21 21.18
C TYR A 52 -2.18 -8.46 20.00
N VAL A 53 -1.47 -8.33 18.88
CA VAL A 53 -1.93 -7.70 17.64
C VAL A 53 -1.63 -8.58 16.45
N ARG A 54 -2.62 -8.73 15.57
CA ARG A 54 -2.46 -9.32 14.24
C ARG A 54 -2.84 -8.30 13.19
N VAL A 55 -1.97 -8.09 12.21
CA VAL A 55 -2.23 -7.18 11.08
C VAL A 55 -2.47 -8.01 9.82
N PHE A 56 -3.45 -7.58 9.04
CA PHE A 56 -3.81 -8.12 7.74
C PHE A 56 -3.90 -6.98 6.72
N TYR A 57 -3.60 -7.30 5.48
CA TYR A 57 -3.75 -6.42 4.33
C TYR A 57 -4.83 -6.94 3.40
N SER A 58 -5.63 -6.05 2.83
CA SER A 58 -6.67 -6.38 1.84
C SER A 58 -6.52 -5.54 0.58
N HIS A 59 -6.77 -6.15 -0.59
CA HIS A 59 -6.87 -5.45 -1.87
C HIS A 59 -8.15 -4.61 -1.96
N ASP A 60 -9.19 -4.96 -1.19
CA ASP A 60 -10.46 -4.26 -1.23
C ASP A 60 -10.37 -2.85 -0.64
N PRO A 61 -11.18 -1.90 -1.16
CA PRO A 61 -11.22 -0.54 -0.64
C PRO A 61 -11.75 -0.53 0.80
N ILE A 62 -11.33 0.48 1.58
CA ILE A 62 -11.67 0.60 3.00
C ILE A 62 -13.17 0.51 3.26
N ALA A 63 -14.02 1.09 2.39
CA ALA A 63 -15.47 1.06 2.52
C ALA A 63 -16.05 -0.36 2.47
N ALA A 64 -15.50 -1.26 1.66
CA ALA A 64 -15.96 -2.65 1.57
C ALA A 64 -15.55 -3.46 2.81
N VAL A 65 -14.34 -3.23 3.31
CA VAL A 65 -13.83 -3.85 4.54
C VAL A 65 -14.67 -3.43 5.75
N VAL A 66 -14.97 -2.14 5.82
CA VAL A 66 -15.84 -1.54 6.82
C VAL A 66 -17.23 -2.16 6.79
N ALA A 67 -17.89 -2.18 5.63
CA ALA A 67 -19.24 -2.72 5.50
C ALA A 67 -19.34 -4.20 5.93
N PHE A 68 -18.30 -5.00 5.65
CA PHE A 68 -18.22 -6.38 6.16
C PHE A 68 -18.23 -6.43 7.68
N TYR A 69 -17.35 -5.66 8.34
CA TYR A 69 -17.28 -5.66 9.79
C TYR A 69 -18.56 -5.12 10.43
N GLU A 70 -19.21 -4.12 9.83
CA GLU A 70 -20.51 -3.63 10.27
C GLU A 70 -21.61 -4.69 10.16
N GLN A 71 -21.61 -5.50 9.09
CA GLN A 71 -22.57 -6.59 8.94
C GLN A 71 -22.35 -7.70 9.96
N GLN A 72 -21.09 -8.05 10.24
CA GLN A 72 -20.74 -9.12 11.19
C GLN A 72 -20.93 -8.68 12.65
N LEU A 73 -20.62 -7.42 12.96
CA LEU A 73 -20.69 -6.87 14.32
C LEU A 73 -22.05 -6.24 14.66
N GLY A 74 -22.80 -5.77 13.66
CA GLY A 74 -24.09 -5.11 13.81
C GLY A 74 -25.15 -5.91 14.60
N PRO A 75 -25.26 -7.25 14.48
CA PRO A 75 -26.13 -8.05 15.34
C PRO A 75 -25.68 -8.08 16.81
N LEU A 76 -24.36 -8.11 17.06
CA LEU A 76 -23.77 -8.10 18.41
C LEU A 76 -23.90 -6.71 19.07
N GLU A 77 -23.88 -5.64 18.29
CA GLU A 77 -24.05 -4.25 18.74
C GLU A 77 -25.51 -3.86 19.00
N LYS A 78 -26.44 -4.27 18.11
CA LYS A 78 -27.89 -4.03 18.26
C LYS A 78 -28.49 -4.71 19.50
N LEU A 79 -27.89 -5.82 19.95
CA LEU A 79 -28.29 -6.50 21.19
C LEU A 79 -27.90 -5.74 22.46
N ARG A 80 -27.07 -4.69 22.38
CA ARG A 80 -26.41 -4.11 23.55
C ARG A 80 -26.48 -2.60 23.69
N SER A 81 -26.65 -1.85 22.61
CA SER A 81 -26.58 -0.40 22.64
C SER A 81 -27.94 0.25 22.41
N GLY A 82 -28.56 0.70 23.50
CA GLY A 82 -29.51 1.81 23.43
C GLY A 82 -28.86 3.13 23.01
N GLN A 83 -27.54 3.16 22.80
CA GLN A 83 -26.78 4.31 22.28
C GLN A 83 -25.36 3.87 21.90
N GLN A 84 -25.03 3.94 20.61
CA GLN A 84 -23.65 4.05 20.10
C GLN A 84 -23.67 5.17 19.05
N SER A 85 -22.73 6.12 19.15
CA SER A 85 -22.52 7.15 18.14
C SER A 85 -21.31 6.78 17.31
N TYR A 86 -21.51 6.71 16.00
CA TYR A 86 -20.45 6.83 15.02
C TYR A 86 -19.82 8.22 15.17
N GLN A 87 -18.52 8.27 15.40
CA GLN A 87 -17.76 9.51 15.17
C GLN A 87 -16.85 9.26 13.97
N PRO A 88 -17.31 9.56 12.74
CA PRO A 88 -16.38 9.68 11.65
C PRO A 88 -15.37 10.77 12.04
N GLU A 89 -14.09 10.43 12.08
CA GLU A 89 -13.06 11.46 12.18
C GLU A 89 -12.98 12.14 10.81
N ILE A 90 -13.78 13.20 10.70
CA ILE A 90 -13.80 14.06 9.52
C ILE A 90 -12.76 15.15 9.78
N ARG A 91 -11.62 15.02 9.13
CA ARG A 91 -10.60 16.06 9.04
C ARG A 91 -10.69 16.70 7.66
N GLY A 92 -10.86 18.01 7.59
CA GLY A 92 -10.98 18.73 6.32
C GLY A 92 -12.16 18.33 5.41
N GLY A 93 -13.26 17.78 5.95
CA GLY A 93 -14.44 17.41 5.15
C GLY A 93 -14.35 16.07 4.42
N ARG A 94 -13.27 15.29 4.64
CA ARG A 94 -13.17 13.91 4.15
C ARG A 94 -12.94 12.94 5.30
N LEU A 95 -13.38 11.72 5.11
CA LEU A 95 -13.29 10.67 6.11
C LEU A 95 -11.88 10.07 6.09
N VAL A 96 -11.15 10.22 7.20
CA VAL A 96 -9.72 9.92 7.30
C VAL A 96 -9.44 8.56 7.91
N HIS A 97 -10.18 8.22 8.96
CA HIS A 97 -9.99 7.02 9.73
C HIS A 97 -11.35 6.50 10.18
N TYR A 98 -11.60 5.21 9.98
CA TYR A 98 -12.68 4.54 10.68
C TYR A 98 -12.10 3.91 11.93
N ARG A 99 -12.12 4.66 13.03
CA ARG A 99 -11.79 4.09 14.33
C ARG A 99 -13.02 3.36 14.88
N TYR A 100 -13.14 2.08 14.57
CA TYR A 100 -14.11 1.22 15.25
C TYR A 100 -13.62 0.96 16.68
N VAL A 101 -14.16 1.70 17.64
CA VAL A 101 -13.98 1.39 19.07
C VAL A 101 -15.32 0.88 19.60
N LEU A 102 -15.44 -0.43 19.76
CA LEU A 102 -16.63 -1.04 20.36
C LEU A 102 -16.79 -0.58 21.82
N HIS A 103 -17.74 0.33 22.06
CA HIS A 103 -18.06 0.83 23.38
C HIS A 103 -18.99 -0.15 24.13
N ARG A 104 -18.46 -0.86 25.12
CA ARG A 104 -19.28 -1.42 26.22
C ARG A 104 -19.89 -0.29 27.06
N VAL A 105 -21.22 -0.33 27.22
CA VAL A 105 -21.94 0.23 28.36
C VAL A 105 -22.72 -0.90 29.06
N ILE A 106 -22.83 -0.75 30.38
CA ILE A 106 -23.68 -1.45 31.36
C ILE A 106 -23.01 -2.58 32.20
N PRO A 107 -23.05 -2.45 33.55
CA PRO A 107 -22.71 -3.50 34.49
C PRO A 107 -23.83 -4.54 34.56
N LEU A 108 -23.50 -5.84 34.57
CA LEU A 108 -24.49 -6.89 34.73
C LEU A 108 -23.97 -8.00 35.63
N GLU A 109 -24.53 -8.03 36.83
CA GLU A 109 -24.60 -9.24 37.64
C GLU A 109 -25.38 -10.31 36.86
N LYS A 110 -24.79 -11.50 36.74
CA LYS A 110 -25.44 -12.76 36.38
C LYS A 110 -25.97 -12.92 34.95
N ALA A 111 -25.08 -12.80 33.96
CA ALA A 111 -25.21 -13.58 32.73
C ALA A 111 -23.87 -14.29 32.45
N ALA A 112 -23.88 -15.62 32.52
CA ALA A 112 -22.74 -16.51 32.34
C ALA A 112 -22.32 -16.64 30.86
N LEU A 113 -21.90 -15.51 30.27
CA LEU A 113 -21.19 -15.42 28.99
C LEU A 113 -20.24 -14.20 29.08
N HIS A 114 -18.99 -14.44 29.48
CA HIS A 114 -17.84 -13.54 29.29
C HIS A 114 -16.87 -14.31 28.39
N PRO A 115 -16.39 -13.76 27.24
CA PRO A 115 -15.38 -12.67 27.17
C PRO A 115 -15.62 -11.69 25.97
N GLU A 116 -15.40 -10.37 26.10
CA GLU A 116 -14.31 -9.64 25.42
C GLU A 116 -14.73 -9.01 24.06
N LEU A 117 -14.63 -7.67 23.98
CA LEU A 117 -14.93 -6.81 22.85
C LEU A 117 -14.03 -7.12 21.64
N VAL A 118 -14.43 -6.67 20.46
CA VAL A 118 -13.62 -6.79 19.25
C VAL A 118 -12.96 -5.44 19.01
N ALA A 119 -11.64 -5.35 19.10
CA ALA A 119 -10.91 -4.16 18.66
C ALA A 119 -10.32 -4.45 17.27
N VAL A 120 -11.05 -3.99 16.24
CA VAL A 120 -10.58 -3.97 14.85
C VAL A 120 -10.31 -2.52 14.50
N GLU A 121 -9.07 -2.20 14.16
CA GLU A 121 -8.73 -0.92 13.56
C GLU A 121 -8.58 -1.10 12.04
N ILE A 122 -9.30 -0.28 11.27
CA ILE A 122 -9.25 -0.29 9.81
C ILE A 122 -8.69 1.05 9.37
N SER A 123 -7.59 1.02 8.62
CA SER A 123 -6.89 2.23 8.19
C SER A 123 -6.44 2.14 6.74
N SER A 124 -6.43 3.28 6.05
CA SER A 124 -5.78 3.45 4.74
C SER A 124 -4.65 4.48 4.87
N PRO A 125 -3.51 4.32 4.17
CA PRO A 125 -2.41 5.29 4.18
C PRO A 125 -2.70 6.62 3.48
N GLN A 126 -3.88 6.81 2.90
CA GLN A 126 -4.22 7.98 2.12
C GLN A 126 -3.98 9.28 2.93
N PRO A 127 -3.19 10.23 2.41
CA PRO A 127 -2.92 11.47 3.11
C PRO A 127 -4.24 12.22 3.35
N THR A 128 -4.38 12.77 4.55
CA THR A 128 -5.43 13.74 4.83
C THR A 128 -5.21 14.96 3.95
N GLU A 129 -6.18 15.35 3.13
CA GLU A 129 -6.09 16.55 2.27
C GLU A 129 -5.89 17.87 3.04
N GLU A 130 -5.85 17.81 4.38
CA GLU A 130 -5.38 18.89 5.25
C GLU A 130 -3.90 19.19 5.00
N GLY A 131 -3.63 19.98 3.97
CA GLY A 131 -2.34 20.61 3.77
C GLY A 131 -1.70 20.42 2.41
N THR A 132 -2.47 20.27 1.31
CA THR A 132 -1.89 20.64 0.02
C THR A 132 -1.45 22.11 0.16
N PRO A 133 -0.14 22.43 0.10
CA PRO A 133 0.32 23.79 0.35
C PRO A 133 -0.32 24.69 -0.72
N ALA A 134 -1.31 25.47 -0.31
CA ALA A 134 -1.96 26.45 -1.15
C ALA A 134 -0.89 27.45 -1.59
N GLY A 135 -0.49 27.43 -2.86
CA GLY A 135 0.31 28.50 -3.44
C GLY A 135 1.62 28.13 -4.13
N VAL A 136 1.94 26.85 -4.36
CA VAL A 136 2.99 26.55 -5.36
C VAL A 136 2.39 26.82 -6.74
N ALA A 137 2.76 27.95 -7.33
CA ALA A 137 2.35 28.30 -8.69
C ALA A 137 2.73 27.16 -9.64
N MET A 138 1.71 26.54 -10.23
CA MET A 138 1.89 25.40 -11.11
C MET A 138 2.57 25.86 -12.40
N PRO A 139 3.60 25.15 -12.88
CA PRO A 139 4.14 25.39 -14.21
C PRO A 139 2.99 25.34 -15.23
N PRO A 140 2.90 26.27 -16.19
CA PRO A 140 1.83 26.28 -17.19
C PRO A 140 1.73 24.95 -17.98
N GLN A 141 2.85 24.26 -18.10
CA GLN A 141 2.98 22.97 -18.77
C GLN A 141 2.20 21.84 -18.07
N LEU A 142 1.91 21.99 -16.77
CA LEU A 142 1.20 20.98 -15.96
C LEU A 142 -0.27 21.34 -15.72
N ALA A 143 -0.79 22.35 -16.41
CA ALA A 143 -2.15 22.85 -16.19
C ALA A 143 -3.23 21.78 -16.36
N ASP A 144 -3.02 20.87 -17.31
CA ASP A 144 -3.98 19.82 -17.68
C ASP A 144 -3.73 18.48 -16.95
N ALA A 145 -2.69 18.40 -16.12
CA ALA A 145 -2.38 17.20 -15.34
C ALA A 145 -3.32 17.02 -14.15
N ASP A 146 -3.84 15.81 -13.95
CA ASP A 146 -4.68 15.47 -12.81
C ASP A 146 -3.96 15.73 -11.48
N PRO A 147 -4.52 16.54 -10.56
CA PRO A 147 -3.90 16.89 -9.28
C PRO A 147 -3.51 15.70 -8.42
N ARG A 148 -4.19 14.57 -8.56
CA ARG A 148 -3.94 13.35 -7.77
C ARG A 148 -2.58 12.73 -8.08
N CYS A 149 -2.06 12.92 -9.30
CA CYS A 149 -0.77 12.37 -9.73
C CYS A 149 0.32 13.42 -9.90
N ARG A 150 0.08 14.66 -9.43
CA ARG A 150 1.07 15.75 -9.48
C ARG A 150 2.18 15.67 -8.44
N PRO A 151 1.98 15.21 -7.19
CA PRO A 151 3.11 14.99 -6.30
C PRO A 151 4.05 14.00 -7.00
N PRO A 152 5.32 14.36 -7.21
CA PRO A 152 6.26 13.44 -7.84
C PRO A 152 6.29 12.17 -6.98
N SER A 153 5.92 11.07 -7.61
CA SER A 153 5.99 9.73 -7.05
C SER A 153 6.65 8.86 -8.09
N ASP A 154 7.39 7.87 -7.62
CA ASP A 154 8.13 6.94 -8.48
C ASP A 154 7.20 6.27 -9.51
N PHE A 155 5.90 6.17 -9.25
CA PHE A 155 4.90 5.60 -10.15
C PHE A 155 4.56 6.47 -11.37
N PHE A 156 4.42 7.79 -11.19
CA PHE A 156 3.86 8.68 -12.22
C PHE A 156 4.87 9.64 -12.83
N GLU A 157 6.02 9.84 -12.19
CA GLU A 157 7.07 10.72 -12.70
C GLU A 157 7.54 10.31 -14.12
N PRO A 158 7.75 9.02 -14.45
CA PRO A 158 8.11 8.63 -15.81
C PRO A 158 7.04 8.98 -16.86
N LEU A 159 5.77 8.69 -16.57
CA LEU A 159 4.66 9.04 -17.47
C LEU A 159 4.53 10.55 -17.65
N LEU A 160 4.68 11.31 -16.56
CA LEU A 160 4.64 12.77 -16.59
C LEU A 160 5.76 13.33 -17.48
N ASN A 161 6.98 12.81 -17.31
CA ASN A 161 8.13 13.18 -18.15
C ASN A 161 7.89 12.83 -19.61
N MET A 162 7.26 11.70 -19.92
CA MET A 162 6.91 11.34 -21.31
C MET A 162 5.91 12.34 -21.90
N VAL A 163 4.81 12.68 -21.23
CA VAL A 163 3.83 13.64 -21.78
C VAL A 163 4.42 15.04 -21.97
N VAL A 164 5.34 15.47 -21.09
CA VAL A 164 5.97 16.79 -21.22
C VAL A 164 6.98 16.84 -22.38
N ASN A 165 7.66 15.72 -22.68
CA ASN A 165 8.79 15.72 -23.62
C ASN A 165 8.51 15.00 -24.96
N ASP A 166 7.49 14.15 -25.04
CA ASP A 166 7.11 13.39 -26.24
C ASP A 166 5.79 13.93 -26.83
N PRO A 167 5.81 14.59 -28.00
CA PRO A 167 4.61 15.12 -28.63
C PRO A 167 3.62 14.03 -29.10
N ALA A 168 4.02 12.76 -29.13
CA ALA A 168 3.12 11.64 -29.43
C ALA A 168 2.24 11.22 -28.24
N ARG A 169 2.55 11.68 -27.01
CA ARG A 169 1.78 11.39 -25.79
C ARG A 169 1.01 12.63 -25.37
N ASP A 170 -0.20 12.42 -24.86
CA ASP A 170 -1.10 13.50 -24.49
C ASP A 170 -1.56 13.43 -23.02
N TRP A 171 -2.10 14.55 -22.53
CA TRP A 171 -2.63 14.67 -21.18
C TRP A 171 -3.82 13.73 -20.90
N PRO A 172 -4.76 13.51 -21.84
CA PRO A 172 -5.81 12.48 -21.69
C PRO A 172 -5.28 11.10 -21.31
N ASP A 173 -4.25 10.58 -22.00
CA ASP A 173 -3.69 9.26 -21.71
C ASP A 173 -3.03 9.21 -20.33
N PHE A 174 -2.28 10.26 -19.96
CA PHE A 174 -1.73 10.39 -18.61
C PHE A 174 -2.83 10.41 -17.54
N ASN A 175 -3.88 11.19 -17.75
CA ASN A 175 -4.98 11.32 -16.80
C ASN A 175 -5.75 10.00 -16.66
N ALA A 176 -5.90 9.22 -17.74
CA ALA A 176 -6.50 7.89 -17.69
C ALA A 176 -5.64 6.90 -16.89
N ALA A 177 -4.32 6.91 -17.08
CA ALA A 177 -3.39 6.11 -16.29
C ALA A 177 -3.42 6.54 -14.81
N CYS A 178 -3.43 7.84 -14.56
CA CYS A 178 -3.56 8.42 -13.22
C CYS A 178 -4.85 7.96 -12.54
N GLU A 179 -6.00 8.11 -13.18
CA GLU A 179 -7.28 7.69 -12.62
C GLU A 179 -7.27 6.21 -12.24
N ARG A 180 -6.72 5.36 -13.12
CA ARG A 180 -6.65 3.92 -12.91
C ARG A 180 -5.71 3.51 -11.76
N PHE A 181 -4.56 4.17 -11.62
CA PHE A 181 -3.48 3.71 -10.74
C PHE A 181 -3.16 4.63 -9.57
N HIS A 182 -3.86 5.76 -9.39
CA HIS A 182 -3.52 6.75 -8.36
C HIS A 182 -3.49 6.15 -6.94
N HIS A 183 -4.29 5.12 -6.67
CA HIS A 183 -4.30 4.44 -5.37
C HIS A 183 -2.98 3.76 -5.02
N LEU A 184 -2.11 3.47 -6.00
CA LEU A 184 -0.78 2.88 -5.75
C LEU A 184 0.08 3.78 -4.86
N GLN A 185 -0.07 5.11 -4.95
CA GLN A 185 0.69 6.07 -4.14
C GLN A 185 0.48 5.87 -2.63
N TRP A 186 -0.68 5.33 -2.25
CA TRP A 186 -1.06 5.15 -0.84
C TRP A 186 -1.36 3.68 -0.54
N SER A 187 -0.95 2.76 -1.41
CA SER A 187 -1.11 1.34 -1.18
C SER A 187 -0.01 0.79 -0.29
N LEU A 188 -0.30 -0.32 0.36
CA LEU A 188 0.62 -1.08 1.19
C LEU A 188 1.22 -2.19 0.34
N PHE A 189 2.51 -2.43 0.52
CA PHE A 189 3.25 -3.46 -0.19
C PHE A 189 4.04 -4.29 0.82
N PHE A 190 4.12 -5.60 0.58
CA PHE A 190 4.96 -6.47 1.39
C PHE A 190 6.46 -6.14 1.16
N PRO A 191 7.33 -6.40 2.15
CA PRO A 191 8.76 -6.32 1.96
C PRO A 191 9.21 -7.35 0.92
N SER A 192 10.12 -6.95 0.04
CA SER A 192 10.78 -7.84 -0.91
C SER A 192 12.05 -8.46 -0.32
N ALA A 193 12.70 -9.36 -1.05
CA ALA A 193 14.03 -9.87 -0.69
C ALA A 193 15.16 -8.89 -1.04
N GLU A 194 14.87 -7.86 -1.85
CA GLU A 194 15.86 -6.92 -2.35
C GLU A 194 16.18 -5.82 -1.34
N ARG A 195 17.40 -5.28 -1.47
CA ARG A 195 17.89 -4.21 -0.62
C ARG A 195 18.41 -3.06 -1.48
N ASP A 196 18.16 -1.84 -1.01
CA ASP A 196 18.77 -0.66 -1.59
C ASP A 196 20.28 -0.60 -1.28
N GLU A 197 20.98 0.40 -1.84
CA GLU A 197 22.41 0.64 -1.64
C GLU A 197 22.80 0.83 -0.16
N ARG A 198 21.83 1.23 0.69
CA ARG A 198 22.01 1.43 2.13
C ARG A 198 21.69 0.18 2.94
N GLY A 199 21.42 -0.96 2.27
CA GLY A 199 21.06 -2.22 2.90
C GLY A 199 19.64 -2.27 3.46
N ARG A 200 18.79 -1.27 3.20
CA ARG A 200 17.38 -1.26 3.63
C ARG A 200 16.57 -2.14 2.71
N THR A 201 15.65 -2.93 3.28
CA THR A 201 14.74 -3.77 2.50
C THR A 201 13.80 -2.90 1.67
N LEU A 202 13.73 -3.17 0.37
CA LEU A 202 12.77 -2.54 -0.53
C LEU A 202 11.40 -3.19 -0.36
N ASN A 203 10.33 -2.41 -0.49
CA ASN A 203 9.01 -3.00 -0.65
C ASN A 203 8.86 -3.62 -2.06
N GLN A 204 7.82 -4.45 -2.27
CA GLN A 204 7.61 -5.16 -3.53
C GLN A 204 7.54 -4.23 -4.75
N ALA A 205 6.82 -3.11 -4.66
CA ALA A 205 6.70 -2.15 -5.75
C ALA A 205 8.05 -1.51 -6.11
N GLN A 206 8.82 -1.11 -5.11
CA GLN A 206 10.16 -0.54 -5.28
C GLN A 206 11.13 -1.52 -5.94
N ALA A 207 11.07 -2.80 -5.54
CA ALA A 207 11.88 -3.85 -6.15
C ALA A 207 11.51 -4.05 -7.63
N MET A 208 10.21 -4.05 -7.96
CA MET A 208 9.74 -4.17 -9.35
C MET A 208 10.16 -2.99 -10.21
N ILE A 209 9.99 -1.76 -9.71
CA ILE A 209 10.46 -0.53 -10.39
C ILE A 209 11.97 -0.59 -10.64
N ARG A 210 12.75 -1.01 -9.63
CA ARG A 210 14.20 -1.14 -9.77
C ARG A 210 14.59 -2.15 -10.85
N ARG A 211 14.01 -3.35 -10.85
CA ARG A 211 14.29 -4.36 -11.89
C ARG A 211 13.94 -3.85 -13.27
N TYR A 212 12.79 -3.19 -13.41
CA TYR A 212 12.40 -2.59 -14.68
C TYR A 212 13.45 -1.59 -15.16
N HIS A 213 13.96 -0.73 -14.28
CA HIS A 213 15.04 0.19 -14.62
C HIS A 213 16.34 -0.53 -14.99
N ASP A 214 16.75 -1.54 -14.23
CA ASP A 214 17.97 -2.31 -14.49
C ASP A 214 17.90 -3.08 -15.84
N GLU A 215 16.71 -3.49 -16.26
CA GLU A 215 16.47 -4.23 -17.51
C GLU A 215 16.29 -3.35 -18.75
N ASN A 216 15.62 -2.19 -18.60
CA ASN A 216 15.16 -1.39 -19.74
C ASN A 216 15.93 -0.10 -19.93
N LEU A 217 16.56 0.43 -18.88
CA LEU A 217 17.44 1.58 -19.07
C LEU A 217 18.78 1.10 -19.63
N PRO A 218 19.31 1.77 -20.67
CA PRO A 218 20.70 1.52 -21.05
C PRO A 218 21.55 1.68 -19.78
N PRO A 219 22.54 0.80 -19.55
CA PRO A 219 23.40 0.90 -18.38
C PRO A 219 23.87 2.35 -18.34
N VAL A 220 23.47 3.07 -17.27
CA VAL A 220 23.85 4.46 -17.04
C VAL A 220 25.32 4.52 -17.40
N LEU A 221 25.66 5.31 -18.43
CA LEU A 221 27.01 5.39 -18.96
C LEU A 221 27.96 5.34 -17.78
N ALA A 222 28.64 4.20 -17.63
CA ALA A 222 29.20 3.73 -16.37
C ALA A 222 30.13 4.80 -15.81
N GLU A 223 30.47 4.77 -14.51
CA GLU A 223 31.41 5.71 -13.86
C GLU A 223 32.65 6.10 -14.71
N ALA A 224 33.08 5.22 -15.62
CA ALA A 224 34.04 5.49 -16.70
C ALA A 224 33.76 6.78 -17.53
N ASP A 225 32.50 7.09 -17.85
CA ASP A 225 32.11 8.29 -18.58
C ASP A 225 32.05 9.53 -17.69
N MET A 226 31.75 9.38 -16.40
CA MET A 226 31.83 10.49 -15.44
C MET A 226 33.30 10.88 -15.19
N GLU A 227 34.20 9.91 -15.10
CA GLU A 227 35.64 10.17 -15.02
C GLU A 227 36.17 10.77 -16.31
N ALA A 228 35.77 10.24 -17.48
CA ALA A 228 36.12 10.82 -18.78
C ALA A 228 35.59 12.25 -18.96
N LEU A 229 34.36 12.53 -18.53
CA LEU A 229 33.76 13.87 -18.52
C LEU A 229 34.50 14.82 -17.56
N ALA A 230 34.88 14.34 -16.38
CA ALA A 230 35.68 15.12 -15.44
C ALA A 230 37.06 15.46 -16.02
N LEU A 231 37.70 14.50 -16.68
CA LEU A 231 38.98 14.68 -17.37
C LEU A 231 38.86 15.64 -18.57
N GLN A 232 37.76 15.57 -19.31
CA GLN A 232 37.46 16.48 -20.40
C GLN A 232 37.24 17.90 -19.89
N MET A 233 36.52 18.06 -18.78
CA MET A 233 36.31 19.36 -18.13
C MET A 233 37.64 19.95 -17.64
N GLN A 234 38.51 19.13 -17.03
CA GLN A 234 39.85 19.53 -16.63
C GLN A 234 40.71 19.96 -17.83
N THR A 235 40.64 19.21 -18.93
CA THR A 235 41.37 19.51 -20.17
C THR A 235 40.91 20.82 -20.80
N LEU A 236 39.59 21.04 -20.88
CA LEU A 236 39.02 22.30 -21.39
C LEU A 236 39.45 23.49 -20.53
N ALA A 237 39.44 23.34 -19.21
CA ALA A 237 39.91 24.37 -18.29
C ALA A 237 41.40 24.69 -18.48
N MET A 238 42.26 23.67 -18.60
CA MET A 238 43.70 23.85 -18.84
C MET A 238 44.01 24.51 -20.19
N SER A 239 43.19 24.26 -21.21
CA SER A 239 43.34 24.85 -22.55
C SER A 239 42.78 26.28 -22.67
N GLY A 240 42.23 26.86 -21.59
CA GLY A 240 41.63 28.20 -21.60
C GLY A 240 40.22 28.27 -22.20
N ARG A 241 39.60 27.13 -22.54
CA ARG A 241 38.24 27.04 -23.12
C ARG A 241 37.17 27.03 -22.03
N MET A 242 37.15 28.09 -21.21
CA MET A 242 36.29 28.15 -20.02
C MET A 242 34.79 28.15 -20.33
N GLU A 243 34.37 28.72 -21.46
CA GLU A 243 32.95 28.73 -21.87
C GLU A 243 32.44 27.31 -22.17
N GLU A 244 33.26 26.47 -22.78
CA GLU A 244 32.90 25.08 -23.09
C GLU A 244 32.93 24.21 -21.83
N ALA A 245 33.90 24.44 -20.94
CA ALA A 245 33.91 23.80 -19.62
C ALA A 245 32.65 24.18 -18.82
N GLN A 246 32.21 25.44 -18.88
CA GLN A 246 30.96 25.88 -18.25
C GLN A 246 29.73 25.28 -18.93
N ALA A 247 29.70 25.15 -20.25
CA ALA A 247 28.61 24.50 -20.97
C ALA A 247 28.49 23.02 -20.57
N LEU A 248 29.62 22.31 -20.48
CA LEU A 248 29.69 20.92 -20.02
C LEU A 248 29.27 20.79 -18.54
N ALA A 249 29.74 21.69 -17.68
CA ALA A 249 29.34 21.71 -16.27
C ALA A 249 27.85 22.02 -16.09
N ARG A 250 27.27 22.89 -16.93
CA ARG A 250 25.82 23.14 -16.94
C ARG A 250 25.06 21.90 -17.35
N GLN A 251 25.51 21.19 -18.39
CA GLN A 251 24.92 19.89 -18.79
C GLN A 251 24.96 18.87 -17.63
N MET A 252 26.07 18.77 -16.92
CA MET A 252 26.20 17.91 -15.73
C MET A 252 25.29 18.35 -14.57
N ALA A 253 25.24 19.65 -14.28
CA ALA A 253 24.47 20.21 -13.18
C ALA A 253 22.96 20.13 -13.42
N THR A 254 22.51 20.23 -14.68
CA THR A 254 21.13 19.86 -15.04
C THR A 254 20.91 18.37 -14.82
N GLY A 255 21.89 17.50 -15.13
CA GLY A 255 21.83 16.06 -14.94
C GLY A 255 21.70 15.52 -13.50
N THR A 256 22.04 16.32 -12.47
CA THR A 256 22.28 15.80 -11.10
C THR A 256 21.25 16.21 -10.02
N ARG A 257 20.07 16.71 -10.37
CA ARG A 257 19.11 17.21 -9.36
C ARG A 257 18.05 16.20 -8.94
N SER A 258 18.41 15.30 -8.03
CA SER A 258 17.62 15.02 -6.80
C SER A 258 18.39 14.10 -5.83
N PRO A 259 18.64 14.49 -4.57
CA PRO A 259 19.33 13.64 -3.60
C PRO A 259 18.37 12.59 -3.04
N GLY A 260 18.40 11.37 -3.59
CA GLY A 260 17.63 10.23 -3.07
C GLY A 260 17.19 9.21 -4.12
N MET A 261 17.30 9.55 -5.41
CA MET A 261 17.08 8.64 -6.54
C MET A 261 18.40 8.47 -7.31
N PRO A 262 18.66 7.31 -7.94
CA PRO A 262 19.78 7.15 -8.85
C PRO A 262 19.75 8.27 -9.89
N VAL A 263 20.93 8.77 -10.25
CA VAL A 263 21.15 9.93 -11.12
C VAL A 263 20.57 9.66 -12.51
N GLY A 264 19.28 9.90 -12.68
CA GLY A 264 18.59 9.98 -13.96
C GLY A 264 18.64 11.42 -14.45
N THR A 265 19.20 11.61 -15.64
CA THR A 265 19.26 12.90 -16.31
C THR A 265 17.83 13.46 -16.47
N PRO A 266 17.55 14.76 -16.27
CA PRO A 266 16.28 15.34 -16.72
C PRO A 266 16.30 15.31 -18.25
N GLY A 267 15.68 14.27 -18.79
CA GLY A 267 15.79 13.84 -20.19
C GLY A 267 15.78 12.32 -20.39
N THR A 268 16.04 11.50 -19.35
CA THR A 268 16.02 10.02 -19.46
C THR A 268 14.64 9.42 -19.24
N ALA A 269 13.66 9.86 -20.04
CA ALA A 269 12.67 8.91 -20.57
C ALA A 269 13.26 8.10 -21.74
N ALA A 270 14.48 8.43 -22.18
CA ALA A 270 15.22 7.70 -23.21
C ALA A 270 15.43 6.22 -22.80
N GLY A 271 14.50 5.36 -23.20
CA GLY A 271 14.50 3.92 -22.95
C GLY A 271 13.28 3.39 -22.20
N ILE A 272 12.49 4.25 -21.55
CA ILE A 272 11.23 3.84 -20.93
C ILE A 272 10.12 3.98 -21.98
N ASP A 273 9.58 2.84 -22.43
CA ASP A 273 8.38 2.83 -23.26
C ASP A 273 7.13 3.06 -22.39
N TRP A 274 6.18 3.84 -22.91
CA TRP A 274 4.95 4.18 -22.22
C TRP A 274 4.12 2.95 -21.89
N ASP A 275 3.92 2.06 -22.87
CA ASP A 275 3.06 0.90 -22.72
C ASP A 275 3.70 -0.10 -21.74
N ASP A 276 5.03 -0.26 -21.82
CA ASP A 276 5.78 -1.06 -20.86
C ASP A 276 5.68 -0.52 -19.43
N TRP A 277 5.76 0.80 -19.24
CA TRP A 277 5.58 1.41 -17.92
C TRP A 277 4.15 1.24 -17.40
N VAL A 278 3.14 1.45 -18.24
CA VAL A 278 1.73 1.22 -17.89
C VAL A 278 1.48 -0.26 -17.52
N ASN A 279 2.13 -1.19 -18.23
CA ASN A 279 2.08 -2.62 -17.91
C ASN A 279 2.75 -2.93 -16.57
N LEU A 280 3.90 -2.32 -16.27
CA LEU A 280 4.54 -2.42 -14.95
C LEU A 280 3.62 -1.92 -13.84
N LEU A 281 2.95 -0.77 -14.03
CA LEU A 281 1.98 -0.26 -13.04
C LEU A 281 0.81 -1.24 -12.83
N ALA A 282 0.34 -1.88 -13.89
CA ALA A 282 -0.69 -2.92 -13.81
C ALA A 282 -0.21 -4.18 -13.09
N GLU A 283 1.07 -4.54 -13.20
CA GLU A 283 1.68 -5.64 -12.44
C GLU A 283 1.81 -5.27 -10.95
N ILE A 284 2.30 -4.05 -10.66
CA ILE A 284 2.41 -3.54 -9.29
C ILE A 284 1.05 -3.51 -8.59
N ASP A 285 -0.02 -3.15 -9.31
CA ASP A 285 -1.39 -3.11 -8.78
C ASP A 285 -1.86 -4.47 -8.23
N GLN A 286 -1.40 -5.58 -8.82
CA GLN A 286 -1.72 -6.93 -8.33
C GLN A 286 -1.10 -7.21 -6.95
N HIS A 287 -0.08 -6.45 -6.57
CA HIS A 287 0.60 -6.55 -5.27
C HIS A 287 0.22 -5.42 -4.31
N ALA A 288 -0.67 -4.51 -4.72
CA ALA A 288 -1.06 -3.33 -3.97
C ALA A 288 -2.23 -3.63 -3.04
N TYR A 289 -2.01 -3.48 -1.73
CA TYR A 289 -3.07 -3.64 -0.73
C TYR A 289 -3.59 -2.28 -0.29
N ARG A 290 -4.88 -2.03 -0.49
CA ARG A 290 -5.51 -0.71 -0.26
C ARG A 290 -5.87 -0.47 1.21
N THR A 291 -6.07 -1.54 1.98
CA THR A 291 -6.58 -1.46 3.34
C THR A 291 -5.74 -2.27 4.31
N ARG A 292 -5.38 -1.66 5.45
CA ARG A 292 -4.81 -2.35 6.62
C ARG A 292 -5.89 -2.63 7.65
N ILE A 293 -5.91 -3.86 8.14
CA ILE A 293 -6.81 -4.35 9.18
C ILE A 293 -5.96 -4.82 10.35
N MET A 294 -6.13 -4.21 11.51
CA MET A 294 -5.42 -4.57 12.73
C MET A 294 -6.42 -5.14 13.74
N ILE A 295 -6.22 -6.38 14.15
CA ILE A 295 -7.07 -7.08 15.13
C ILE A 295 -6.27 -7.26 16.41
N HIS A 296 -6.76 -6.70 17.52
CA HIS A 296 -6.20 -6.97 18.83
C HIS A 296 -6.73 -8.29 19.38
N THR A 297 -5.84 -9.17 19.79
CA THR A 297 -6.17 -10.48 20.36
C THR A 297 -6.18 -10.50 21.88
N ASP A 298 -5.57 -9.51 22.54
CA ASP A 298 -5.59 -9.37 24.01
C ASP A 298 -6.41 -8.14 24.44
N PRO A 299 -7.50 -8.32 25.21
CA PRO A 299 -8.29 -7.25 25.79
C PRO A 299 -7.52 -6.22 26.60
N ALA A 300 -6.47 -6.63 27.30
CA ALA A 300 -5.68 -5.73 28.14
C ALA A 300 -4.92 -4.69 27.32
N THR A 301 -4.78 -4.92 26.01
CA THR A 301 -4.04 -4.04 25.08
C THR A 301 -4.93 -3.19 24.21
N TRP A 302 -6.26 -3.28 24.41
CA TRP A 302 -7.15 -2.39 23.69
C TRP A 302 -6.89 -0.95 24.09
N PRO A 303 -6.91 -0.02 23.14
CA PRO A 303 -6.59 1.38 23.42
C PRO A 303 -7.48 1.90 24.57
N ASP A 304 -6.82 2.23 25.69
CA ASP A 304 -7.48 2.70 26.91
C ASP A 304 -8.28 3.98 26.64
N ARG A 305 -9.56 3.95 27.02
CA ARG A 305 -10.55 5.01 26.80
C ARG A 305 -10.24 6.36 27.46
N ILE A 306 -9.29 6.42 28.39
CA ILE A 306 -9.31 7.44 29.45
C ILE A 306 -8.83 8.83 29.00
N ARG A 307 -8.02 8.96 27.94
CA ARG A 307 -7.44 10.26 27.57
C ARG A 307 -8.26 11.12 26.58
N LEU A 308 -9.38 10.62 26.06
CA LEU A 308 -10.20 11.38 25.10
C LEU A 308 -11.34 12.18 25.76
N ARG A 309 -11.62 11.99 27.05
CA ARG A 309 -12.61 12.79 27.80
C ARG A 309 -12.05 14.00 28.54
N GLU A 310 -10.73 14.16 28.62
CA GLU A 310 -10.08 15.28 29.32
C GLU A 310 -9.60 16.39 28.36
N ARG A 311 -10.06 16.37 27.10
CA ARG A 311 -9.71 17.38 26.07
C ARG A 311 -10.90 18.12 25.46
N ASP A 312 -12.11 17.89 25.98
CA ASP A 312 -13.29 18.73 25.76
C ASP A 312 -13.63 19.45 27.07
#